data_AF-A0A5C7YRB7-F1
#
_entry.id   AF-A0A5C7YRB7-F1
#
_cell.length_a   1.000
_cell.length_b   1.000
_cell.length_c   1.000
_cell.angle_alpha   90.00
_cell.angle_beta   90.00
_cell.angle_gamma   90.00
#
_symmetry.space_group_name_H-M   'P 1'
#
loop_
_entity.id
_entity.type
_entity.pdbx_description
1 polymer ?
#
loop_
_entity_poly.entity_id
_entity_poly.type
_entity_poly.pdbx_seq_one_letter_code
_entity_poly.pdbx_strand_id
1 'polypeptide(L)'
;MSTLPPCPQCQSEFTYEDGNLLICPSCGHEWNPAEASASAEVAKVWKDANGNGLQDGDTVTLVKDLKIKGSSSVVKVGTKVKNIRLIDG
;
A
#
# COMPACT_ATOMS: atom_id res chain seq x y z
N MET A 1 -0.59 34.41 -8.74
CA MET A 1 -0.79 34.11 -7.32
C MET A 1 -0.56 32.63 -7.16
N SER A 2 0.53 32.23 -6.52
CA SER A 2 0.89 30.82 -6.32
C SER A 2 -0.15 30.17 -5.42
N THR A 3 -1.01 29.32 -6.01
CA THR A 3 -2.06 28.61 -5.29
C THR A 3 -1.45 27.40 -4.57
N LEU A 4 -0.77 27.67 -3.45
CA LEU A 4 -0.19 26.62 -2.61
C LEU A 4 -1.31 25.85 -1.90
N PRO A 5 -1.14 24.54 -1.65
CA PRO A 5 -2.19 23.72 -1.04
C PRO A 5 -2.47 24.20 0.40
N PRO A 6 -3.74 24.13 0.86
CA PRO A 6 -4.08 24.47 2.22
C PRO A 6 -3.40 23.51 3.20
N CYS A 7 -3.16 24.01 4.42
CA CYS A 7 -2.55 23.21 5.47
C CYS A 7 -3.42 21.99 5.85
N PRO A 8 -2.88 20.76 5.91
CA PRO A 8 -3.64 19.57 6.26
C PRO A 8 -4.16 19.56 7.71
N GLN A 9 -3.53 20.32 8.61
CA GLN A 9 -3.90 20.34 10.03
C GLN A 9 -4.97 21.40 10.36
N CYS A 10 -4.96 22.54 9.68
CA CYS A 10 -5.82 23.68 10.03
C CYS A 10 -6.61 24.27 8.85
N GLN A 11 -6.48 23.69 7.65
CA GLN A 11 -7.15 24.11 6.42
C GLN A 11 -6.93 25.58 6.04
N SER A 12 -5.90 26.23 6.59
CA SER A 12 -5.55 27.61 6.25
C SER A 12 -4.97 27.67 4.84
N GLU A 13 -5.47 28.61 4.04
CA GLU A 13 -5.04 28.86 2.65
C GLU A 13 -3.70 29.61 2.55
N PHE A 14 -3.21 30.15 3.67
CA PHE A 14 -1.99 30.93 3.75
C PHE A 14 -0.79 30.04 4.08
N THR A 15 -0.39 29.18 3.15
CA THR A 15 0.84 28.37 3.28
C THR A 15 1.97 29.04 2.51
N TYR A 16 3.21 28.93 2.99
CA TYR A 16 4.38 29.45 2.28
C TYR A 16 5.46 28.36 2.15
N GLU A 17 6.28 28.48 1.12
CA GLU A 17 7.41 27.57 0.88
C GLU A 17 8.69 28.14 1.52
N ASP A 18 9.42 27.29 2.26
CA ASP A 18 10.80 27.53 2.69
C ASP A 18 11.65 26.39 2.13
N GLY A 19 12.27 26.65 0.98
CA GLY A 19 13.01 25.64 0.22
C GLY A 19 12.10 24.51 -0.29
N ASN A 20 12.29 23.31 0.26
CA ASN A 20 11.52 22.11 -0.12
C ASN A 20 10.31 21.85 0.81
N LEU A 21 10.08 22.70 1.81
CA LEU A 21 9.06 22.51 2.83
C LEU A 21 7.95 23.54 2.70
N LEU A 22 6.70 23.12 2.94
CA LEU A 22 5.55 24.00 3.12
C LEU A 22 5.33 24.23 4.60
N ILE A 23 5.18 25.49 5.00
CA ILE A 23 4.98 25.91 6.38
C ILE A 23 3.66 26.67 6.50
N CYS A 24 2.88 26.29 7.50
CA CYS A 24 1.68 27.01 7.87
C CYS A 24 1.95 28.02 9.01
N PRO A 25 1.78 29.34 8.79
CA PRO A 25 1.96 30.36 9.82
C PRO A 25 0.87 30.36 10.89
N SER A 26 -0.29 29.72 10.64
CA SER A 26 -1.39 29.68 11.61
C SER A 26 -1.22 28.59 12.67
N CYS A 27 -0.48 27.53 12.38
CA CYS A 27 -0.34 26.39 13.29
C CYS A 27 1.11 25.88 13.44
N GLY A 28 2.06 26.42 12.67
CA GLY A 28 3.46 25.99 12.68
C GLY A 28 3.67 24.60 12.07
N HIS A 29 2.69 24.05 11.35
CA HIS A 29 2.86 22.74 10.72
C HIS A 29 3.75 22.85 9.49
N GLU A 30 4.71 21.94 9.40
CA GLU A 30 5.74 21.86 8.38
C GLU A 30 5.60 20.52 7.66
N TRP A 31 5.40 20.53 6.33
CA TRP A 31 5.27 19.30 5.54
C TRP A 31 5.88 19.45 4.16
N ASN A 32 6.34 18.33 3.60
CA ASN A 32 6.91 18.29 2.26
C ASN A 32 5.85 17.75 1.26
N PRO A 33 5.37 18.55 0.29
CA PRO A 33 4.39 18.08 -0.70
C PRO A 33 4.96 17.00 -1.63
N ALA A 34 6.29 16.97 -1.82
CA ALA A 34 6.95 15.95 -2.63
C ALA A 34 6.94 14.58 -1.93
N GLU A 35 7.02 14.53 -0.60
CA GLU A 35 7.03 13.28 0.18
C GLU A 35 5.61 12.69 0.33
N ALA A 36 4.59 13.56 0.37
CA ALA A 36 3.19 13.13 0.31
C ALA A 36 2.85 12.37 -0.99
N SER A 37 3.54 12.68 -2.08
CA SER A 37 3.42 11.93 -3.35
C SER A 37 4.22 10.63 -3.37
N ALA A 38 5.23 10.47 -2.51
CA ALA A 38 6.06 9.26 -2.41
C ALA A 38 5.41 8.15 -1.55
N SER A 39 4.40 8.48 -0.73
CA SER A 39 3.67 7.49 0.08
C SER A 39 2.52 6.80 -0.67
N ALA A 40 2.31 7.13 -1.94
CA ALA A 40 1.28 6.55 -2.81
C ALA A 40 1.83 5.55 -3.84
N GLU A 41 3.09 5.13 -3.71
CA GLU A 41 3.51 3.84 -4.25
C GLU A 41 2.96 2.77 -3.30
N VAL A 42 1.66 2.52 -3.39
CA VAL A 42 1.04 1.32 -2.81
C VAL A 42 1.64 0.15 -3.58
N ALA A 43 2.88 -0.22 -3.24
CA ALA A 43 3.47 -1.48 -3.61
C ALA A 43 2.44 -2.52 -3.20
N LYS A 44 1.80 -3.15 -4.19
CA LYS A 44 0.69 -4.05 -3.99
C LYS A 44 1.18 -5.15 -3.07
N VAL A 45 0.90 -5.06 -1.77
CA VAL A 45 1.40 -6.04 -0.81
C VAL A 45 0.48 -7.24 -0.92
N TRP A 46 0.95 -8.29 -1.59
CA TRP A 46 0.28 -9.59 -1.53
C TRP A 46 0.35 -10.08 -0.09
N LYS A 47 -0.82 -10.24 0.54
CA LYS A 47 -0.91 -10.70 1.93
C LYS A 47 -1.56 -12.07 2.00
N ASP A 48 -1.09 -12.88 2.94
CA ASP A 48 -1.74 -14.14 3.30
C ASP A 48 -2.98 -13.90 4.19
N ALA A 49 -3.73 -14.96 4.48
CA ALA A 49 -4.90 -14.90 5.35
C ALA A 49 -4.58 -14.42 6.79
N ASN A 50 -3.33 -14.57 7.24
CA ASN A 50 -2.81 -14.09 8.52
C ASN A 50 -2.16 -12.70 8.44
N GLY A 51 -2.12 -12.09 7.25
CA GLY A 51 -1.59 -10.73 7.05
C GLY A 51 -0.09 -10.62 6.79
N ASN A 52 0.64 -11.72 6.60
CA ASN A 52 2.05 -11.69 6.22
C ASN A 52 2.19 -11.29 4.75
N GLY A 53 3.18 -10.43 4.46
CA GLY A 53 3.55 -10.09 3.09
C GLY A 53 4.22 -11.27 2.38
N LEU A 54 3.71 -11.63 1.21
CA LEU A 54 4.25 -12.69 0.37
C LEU A 54 5.24 -12.13 -0.65
N GLN A 55 6.21 -12.96 -1.02
CA GLN A 55 7.22 -12.67 -2.02
C GLN A 55 7.23 -13.77 -3.10
N ASP A 56 7.80 -13.46 -4.27
CA ASP A 56 8.04 -14.45 -5.31
C ASP A 56 9.02 -15.52 -4.80
N GLY A 57 8.74 -16.79 -5.12
CA GLY A 57 9.53 -17.92 -4.63
C GLY A 57 9.12 -18.46 -3.26
N ASP A 58 8.18 -17.81 -2.56
CA ASP A 58 7.77 -18.24 -1.22
C ASP A 58 6.97 -19.55 -1.21
N THR A 59 6.75 -20.13 -0.03
CA THR A 59 6.02 -21.38 0.16
C THR A 59 4.79 -21.18 1.03
N VAL A 60 3.63 -21.26 0.39
CA VAL A 60 2.32 -21.04 1.03
C VAL A 60 1.61 -22.35 1.33
N THR A 61 0.71 -22.32 2.31
CA THR A 61 -0.14 -23.46 2.67
C THR A 61 -1.60 -23.05 2.59
N LEU A 62 -2.44 -23.89 1.99
CA LEU A 62 -3.87 -23.62 1.91
C LEU A 62 -4.54 -23.79 3.29
N VAL A 63 -5.23 -22.74 3.75
CA VAL A 63 -6.01 -22.74 4.99
C VAL A 63 -7.43 -23.32 4.82
N LYS A 64 -7.94 -23.36 3.58
CA LYS A 64 -9.28 -23.87 3.24
C LYS A 64 -9.23 -24.73 1.99
N ASP A 65 -10.22 -25.60 1.84
CA ASP A 65 -10.41 -26.36 0.62
C ASP A 65 -10.85 -25.46 -0.54
N LEU A 66 -10.24 -25.66 -1.69
CA LEU A 66 -10.54 -24.94 -2.92
C LEU A 66 -10.90 -25.95 -4.01
N LYS A 67 -12.09 -25.78 -4.58
CA LYS A 67 -12.53 -26.56 -5.74
C LYS A 67 -12.09 -25.85 -7.03
N ILE A 68 -11.36 -26.56 -7.88
CA ILE A 68 -10.90 -26.03 -9.15
C ILE A 68 -12.08 -26.03 -10.13
N LYS A 69 -12.42 -24.87 -10.68
CA LYS A 69 -13.44 -24.78 -11.73
C LYS A 69 -12.90 -25.43 -13.01
N GLY A 70 -13.61 -26.43 -13.53
CA GLY A 70 -13.19 -27.19 -14.73
C GLY A 70 -12.39 -28.46 -14.45
N SER A 71 -12.22 -28.87 -13.19
CA SER A 71 -11.63 -30.16 -12.82
C SER A 71 -12.42 -30.80 -11.68
N SER A 72 -12.50 -32.13 -11.65
CA SER A 72 -13.15 -32.85 -10.54
C SER A 72 -12.28 -32.94 -9.26
N SER A 73 -11.04 -32.49 -9.34
CA SER A 73 -10.08 -32.50 -8.23
C SER A 73 -10.28 -31.31 -7.29
N VAL A 74 -10.25 -31.58 -5.99
CA VAL A 74 -10.35 -30.58 -4.92
C VAL A 74 -9.01 -30.46 -4.22
N VAL A 75 -8.45 -29.25 -4.12
CA VAL A 75 -7.24 -29.02 -3.33
C VAL A 75 -7.65 -28.91 -1.87
N LYS A 76 -7.15 -29.83 -1.05
CA LYS A 76 -7.51 -29.90 0.37
C LYS A 76 -6.70 -28.91 1.19
N VAL A 77 -7.28 -28.49 2.31
CA VAL A 77 -6.57 -27.76 3.37
C VAL A 77 -5.28 -28.50 3.75
N GLY A 78 -4.20 -27.74 3.98
CA GLY A 78 -2.88 -28.29 4.29
C GLY A 78 -2.00 -28.61 3.07
N THR A 79 -2.52 -28.45 1.84
CA THR A 79 -1.68 -28.58 0.64
C THR A 79 -0.64 -27.45 0.60
N LYS A 80 0.63 -27.82 0.47
CA LYS A 80 1.78 -26.89 0.45
C LYS A 80 2.18 -26.60 -1.00
N VAL A 81 2.18 -25.33 -1.38
CA VAL A 81 2.58 -24.86 -2.72
C VAL A 81 3.89 -24.10 -2.57
N LYS A 82 4.94 -24.60 -3.24
CA LYS A 82 6.29 -24.02 -3.21
C LYS A 82 6.51 -23.15 -4.44
N ASN A 83 7.39 -22.16 -4.34
CA ASN A 83 7.82 -21.33 -5.47
C ASN A 83 6.65 -20.60 -6.14
N ILE A 84 5.85 -19.90 -5.33
CA ILE A 84 4.73 -19.11 -5.85
C ILE A 84 5.24 -17.95 -6.71
N ARG A 85 4.47 -17.60 -7.75
CA ARG A 85 4.69 -16.38 -8.52
C ARG A 85 3.58 -15.37 -8.22
N LEU A 86 3.98 -14.16 -7.87
CA LEU A 86 3.05 -13.05 -7.66
C LEU A 86 2.70 -12.46 -9.04
N ILE A 87 1.41 -12.47 -9.37
CA ILE A 87 0.89 -11.90 -10.62
C ILE A 87 -0.13 -10.80 -10.32
N ASP A 88 -0.10 -9.76 -11.15
CA ASP A 88 -1.17 -8.79 -11.27
C ASP A 88 -2.10 -9.34 -12.36
N GLY A 89 -3.09 -10.14 -11.95
CA GLY A 89 -4.03 -10.80 -12.86
C GLY A 89 -4.97 -9.83 -13.55
#